data_AF-I4H5G2-F1
#
_entry.id   AF-I4H5G2-F1
#
_cell.length_a   1.000
_cell.length_b   1.000
_cell.length_c   1.000
_cell.angle_alpha   90.00
_cell.angle_beta   90.00
_cell.angle_gamma   90.00
#
_symmetry.space_group_name_H-M   'P 1'
#
loop_
_entity.id
_entity.type
_entity.pdbx_description
1 polymer ?
#
loop_
_entity_poly.entity_id
_entity_poly.type
_entity_poly.pdbx_seq_one_letter_code
_entity_poly.pdbx_strand_id
1 'polypeptide(L)' 'MENISQWVGIDISKATLDVYLRPLGKAMKVANTKEEISKLVETLKSYTVNLIVLEATGG' A
#
# COMPACT_ATOMS: atom_id res chain seq x y z
N MET A 1 15.05 17.79 -5.67
CA MET A 1 15.00 16.50 -4.96
C MET A 1 14.42 15.50 -5.93
N GLU A 2 15.17 14.46 -6.28
CA GLU A 2 14.65 13.41 -7.15
C GLU A 2 13.49 12.73 -6.43
N ASN A 3 12.32 12.65 -7.07
CA ASN A 3 11.24 11.82 -6.58
C ASN A 3 11.66 10.37 -6.82
N ILE A 4 12.21 9.74 -5.78
CA ILE A 4 12.60 8.34 -5.84
C ILE A 4 11.32 7.52 -5.99
N SER A 5 11.24 6.77 -7.08
CA SER A 5 10.16 5.83 -7.34
C SER A 5 9.95 4.88 -6.17
N GLN A 6 8.70 4.63 -5.83
CA GLN A 6 8.29 3.71 -4.78
C GLN A 6 7.71 2.42 -5.37
N TRP A 7 8.01 1.32 -4.69
CA TRP A 7 7.41 0.01 -4.88
C TRP A 7 6.57 -0.30 -3.66
N VAL A 8 5.33 -0.71 -3.90
CA VAL A 8 4.37 -0.99 -2.84
C VAL A 8 4.08 -2.48 -2.82
N GLY A 9 4.30 -3.13 -1.68
CA GLY A 9 3.78 -4.46 -1.41
C GLY A 9 2.55 -4.36 -0.52
N ILE A 10 1.50 -5.12 -0.83
CA ILE A 10 0.28 -5.17 -0.04
C ILE A 10 -0.08 -6.63 0.22
N ASP A 11 -0.09 -7.04 1.47
CA ASP A 11 -0.60 -8.32 1.94
C ASP A 11 -2.04 -8.14 2.43
N ILE A 12 -2.98 -8.85 1.81
CA ILE A 12 -4.42 -8.71 2.03
C ILE A 12 -4.92 -9.87 2.89
N SER A 13 -5.42 -9.55 4.08
CA SER A 13 -6.13 -10.47 4.96
C SER A 13 -7.63 -10.16 5.03
N LYS A 14 -8.42 -11.01 5.71
CA LYS A 14 -9.88 -10.80 5.88
C LYS A 14 -10.24 -9.44 6.51
N ALA A 15 -9.45 -8.96 7.47
CA ALA A 15 -9.77 -7.75 8.23
C ALA A 15 -8.89 -6.55 7.88
N THR A 16 -7.67 -6.76 7.40
CA THR A 16 -6.67 -5.69 7.20
C THR A 16 -5.82 -5.91 5.95
N LEU A 17 -5.26 -4.83 5.43
CA LEU A 17 -4.21 -4.84 4.41
C LEU A 17 -2.93 -4.30 5.04
N ASP A 18 -1.85 -5.07 4.95
CA ASP A 18 -0.51 -4.67 5.37
C ASP A 18 0.26 -4.14 4.17
N VAL A 19 0.61 -2.86 4.20
CA VAL A 19 1.19 -2.13 3.07
C VAL A 19 2.61 -1.71 3.42
N TYR A 20 3.55 -1.95 2.52
CA TYR A 20 4.95 -1.57 2.68
C TYR A 20 5.48 -0.84 1.45
N LEU A 21 6.11 0.33 1.66
CA LEU A 21 6.69 1.16 0.61
C LEU A 21 8.22 1.07 0.66
N ARG A 22 8.84 0.72 -0.47
CA ARG A 22 10.29 0.75 -0.69
C ARG A 22 10.65 1.74 -1.79
N PRO A 23 11.79 2.46 -1.72
CA PRO A 23 12.79 2.42 -0.64
C PRO A 23 12.45 3.31 0.56
N LEU A 24 11.31 4.00 0.59
CA LEU A 24 10.92 4.90 1.70
C LEU A 24 10.97 4.22 3.08
N GLY A 25 10.77 2.90 3.15
CA GLY A 25 10.82 2.13 4.40
C GLY A 25 9.58 2.36 5.27
N LYS A 26 8.46 2.76 4.66
CA LYS A 26 7.21 3.07 5.36
C LYS A 26 6.29 1.86 5.34
N ALA A 27 5.86 1.42 6.53
CA ALA A 27 4.82 0.43 6.71
C ALA A 27 3.52 1.11 7.17
N MET A 28 2.39 0.59 6.72
CA MET A 28 1.06 0.98 7.22
C MET A 28 0.15 -0.23 7.20
N LYS A 29 -0.77 -0.30 8.17
CA LYS A 29 -1.83 -1.31 8.21
C LYS A 29 -3.15 -0.56 8.08
N VAL A 30 -3.98 -0.96 7.12
CA VAL A 30 -5.29 -0.34 6.89
C VAL A 30 -6.38 -1.40 7.05
N ALA A 31 -7.58 -1.00 7.46
CA ALA A 31 -8.70 -1.94 7.51
C ALA A 31 -9.11 -2.36 6.08
N ASN A 32 -9.58 -3.60 5.92
CA ASN A 32 -10.15 -4.09 4.67
C ASN A 32 -11.59 -3.59 4.50
N THR A 33 -11.75 -2.27 4.51
CA THR A 33 -13.02 -1.59 4.29
C THR A 33 -12.87 -0.64 3.10
N LYS A 34 -13.98 -0.39 2.38
CA LYS A 34 -13.97 0.45 1.20
C LYS A 34 -13.47 1.87 1.48
N GLU A 35 -13.81 2.41 2.65
CA GLU A 35 -13.41 3.74 3.09
C GLU A 35 -11.90 3.84 3.32
N GLU A 36 -11.32 2.88 4.04
CA GLU A 36 -9.88 2.89 4.35
C GLU A 36 -9.02 2.59 3.12
N ILE A 37 -9.51 1.72 2.22
CA ILE A 37 -8.85 1.48 0.93
C ILE A 37 -8.87 2.75 0.06
N SER A 38 -9.96 3.52 0.08
CA SER A 38 -10.03 4.78 -0.68
C SER A 38 -8.99 5.79 -0.16
N LYS A 39 -8.85 5.92 1.17
CA LYS A 39 -7.81 6.78 1.80
C LYS A 39 -6.40 6.28 1.49
N LEU A 40 -6.19 4.97 1.45
CA LEU A 40 -4.91 4.38 1.04
C LEU A 40 -4.55 4.80 -0.39
N VAL A 41 -5.51 4.72 -1.33
CA VAL A 41 -5.30 5.14 -2.72
C VAL A 41 -4.93 6.62 -2.81
N GLU A 42 -5.63 7.49 -2.06
CA GLU A 42 -5.28 8.92 -2.01
C GLU A 42 -3.87 9.15 -1.45
N THR A 43 -3.50 8.40 -0.43
CA THR A 43 -2.14 8.44 0.15
C THR A 43 -1.09 8.01 -0.87
N LEU A 44 -1.33 6.90 -1.60
CA LEU A 44 -0.39 6.38 -2.60
C LEU A 44 -0.22 7.31 -3.80
N LYS A 45 -1.24 8.09 -4.17
CA LYS A 45 -1.16 9.11 -5.22
C LYS A 45 -0.19 10.24 -4.90
N SER A 46 0.12 10.47 -3.62
CA SER A 46 1.13 11.47 -3.22
C SER A 46 2.58 11.02 -3.48
N TYR A 47 2.78 9.74 -3.81
CA TYR A 47 4.08 9.17 -4.13
C TYR A 47 4.20 8.86 -5.62
N THR A 48 5.41 8.95 -6.15
CA THR A 48 5.73 8.38 -7.47
C THR A 48 5.83 6.86 -7.33
N VAL A 49 4.73 6.14 -7.55
CA VAL A 49 4.68 4.67 -7.45
C VAL A 49 4.91 4.04 -8.82
N ASN A 50 5.90 3.15 -8.92
CA ASN A 50 6.19 2.45 -10.17
C ASN A 50 5.47 1.10 -10.27
N LEU A 51 5.29 0.41 -9.15
CA LEU A 51 4.67 -0.91 -9.12
C LEU A 51 4.00 -1.14 -7.77
N ILE A 52 2.80 -1.74 -7.82
CA ILE A 52 2.07 -2.23 -6.65
C ILE A 52 1.88 -3.73 -6.84
N VAL A 53 2.30 -4.51 -5.84
CA VAL A 53 2.09 -5.96 -5.78
C VAL A 53 1.06 -6.23 -4.70
N LEU A 54 0.03 -7.00 -5.05
CA LEU A 54 -1.03 -7.43 -4.15
C LEU A 54 -0.92 -8.94 -3.95
N GLU A 55 -0.79 -9.36 -2.71
CA GLU A 55 -0.83 -10.77 -2.32
C GLU A 55 -2.08 -10.99 -1.46
N ALA A 56 -2.99 -11.85 -1.93
CA ALA A 56 -4.15 -12.24 -1.14
C ALA A 56 -3.79 -13.48 -0.31
N THR A 57 -3.69 -13.31 1.01
CA THR A 57 -3.42 -14.41 1.94
C THR A 57 -4.72 -14.81 2.64
N GLY A 58 -5.23 -16.00 2.31
CA GLY A 58 -6.41 -16.59 2.94
C GLY A 58 -7.56 -16.86 1.98
N GLY A 59 -7.74 -18.15 1.66
CA GLY A 59 -9.01 -18.71 1.19
C GLY A 59 -10.05 -18.84 2.29
#